data_AF-A0A382BZA9-F1
#
_entry.id   AF-A0A382BZA9-F1
#
_cell.length_a   1.000
_cell.length_b   1.000
_cell.length_c   1.000
_cell.angle_alpha   90.00
_cell.angle_beta   90.00
_cell.angle_gamma   90.00
#
_symmetry.space_group_name_H-M   'P 1'
#
loop_
_entity.id
_entity.type
_entity.pdbx_description
1 polymer ?
#
loop_
_entity_poly.entity_id
_entity_poly.type
_entity_poly.pdbx_seq_one_letter_code
_entity_poly.pdbx_strand_id
1 'polypeptide(L)'
;MPIELPEKFEKIVVNATEEWLETRGKTRDQLRSFIEKRVIRDREKSPKVGDDAPDFELEKLDDHGKRTGKMMRLSSNFGTPIGLIFGSYT
;
A
#
# COMPACT_ATOMS: atom_id res chain seq x y z
N MET A 1 -18.27 3.62 10.96
CA MET A 1 -19.24 4.28 10.08
C MET A 1 -18.98 3.76 8.67
N PRO A 2 -19.99 3.20 7.98
CA PRO A 2 -19.83 2.83 6.58
C PRO A 2 -19.55 4.09 5.77
N ILE A 3 -18.62 4.00 4.82
CA ILE A 3 -18.26 5.11 3.93
C ILE A 3 -18.60 4.75 2.49
N GLU A 4 -18.87 5.75 1.67
CA GLU A 4 -18.94 5.55 0.23
C GLU A 4 -17.54 5.17 -0.30
N LEU A 5 -17.47 3.95 -0.83
CA LEU A 5 -16.27 3.41 -1.44
C LEU A 5 -16.11 4.02 -2.85
N PRO A 6 -14.89 4.43 -3.23
CA PRO A 6 -14.59 4.75 -4.63
C PRO A 6 -14.96 3.58 -5.55
N GLU A 7 -15.41 3.87 -6.77
CA GLU A 7 -15.94 2.88 -7.72
C GLU A 7 -15.01 1.66 -7.91
N LYS A 8 -13.70 1.88 -7.98
CA LYS A 8 -12.70 0.81 -8.10
C LYS A 8 -12.77 -0.21 -6.94
N PHE A 9 -13.04 0.26 -5.73
CA PHE A 9 -13.10 -0.56 -4.52
C PHE A 9 -14.47 -1.22 -4.36
N GLU A 10 -15.54 -0.52 -4.76
CA GLU A 10 -16.89 -1.09 -4.78
C GLU A 10 -16.96 -2.28 -5.77
N LYS A 11 -16.36 -2.15 -6.96
CA LYS A 11 -16.25 -3.25 -7.95
C LYS A 11 -15.54 -4.48 -7.38
N ILE A 12 -14.55 -4.30 -6.50
CA ILE A 12 -13.85 -5.44 -5.86
C ILE A 12 -14.79 -6.18 -4.91
N VAL A 13 -15.60 -5.47 -4.12
CA VAL A 13 -16.55 -6.10 -3.19
C VAL A 13 -17.65 -6.84 -3.95
N VAL A 14 -18.21 -6.21 -4.98
CA VAL A 14 -19.31 -6.76 -5.78
C VAL A 14 -18.85 -7.97 -6.61
N ASN A 15 -17.69 -7.87 -7.25
CA ASN A 15 -17.17 -8.92 -8.14
C ASN A 15 -16.38 -10.01 -7.42
N ALA A 16 -16.21 -9.93 -6.10
CA ALA A 16 -15.54 -10.99 -5.33
C ALA A 16 -16.36 -12.28 -5.40
N THR A 17 -15.77 -13.33 -5.98
CA THR A 17 -16.36 -14.67 -6.03
C THR A 17 -16.32 -15.32 -4.65
N GLU A 18 -17.24 -16.27 -4.41
CA GLU A 18 -17.27 -17.01 -3.14
C GLU A 18 -15.99 -17.83 -2.93
N GLU A 19 -15.49 -18.49 -3.98
CA GLU A 19 -14.21 -19.22 -3.96
C GLU A 19 -13.02 -18.33 -3.53
N TRP A 20 -12.97 -17.08 -4.01
CA TRP A 20 -11.92 -16.13 -3.63
C TRP A 20 -12.06 -15.68 -2.18
N LEU A 21 -13.29 -15.48 -1.73
CA LEU A 21 -13.63 -15.13 -0.34
C LEU A 21 -13.26 -16.26 0.63
N GLU A 22 -13.57 -17.51 0.26
CA GLU A 22 -13.24 -18.71 1.01
C GLU A 22 -11.73 -18.92 1.12
N THR A 23 -11.00 -18.80 0.00
CA THR A 23 -9.52 -18.88 -0.01
C THR A 23 -8.88 -17.85 0.93
N ARG A 24 -9.52 -16.67 1.07
CA ARG A 24 -9.09 -15.59 1.96
C ARG A 24 -9.58 -15.77 3.41
N GLY A 25 -10.47 -16.73 3.67
CA GLY A 25 -11.16 -16.91 4.95
C GLY A 25 -11.96 -15.68 5.37
N LYS A 26 -12.66 -15.02 4.42
CA LYS A 26 -13.41 -13.78 4.68
C LYS A 26 -14.81 -13.84 4.10
N THR A 27 -15.79 -13.29 4.81
CA THR A 27 -17.11 -12.99 4.25
C THR A 27 -17.08 -11.71 3.41
N ARG A 28 -18.11 -11.48 2.58
CA ARG A 28 -18.23 -10.26 1.78
C ARG A 28 -18.32 -8.99 2.66
N ASP A 29 -19.02 -9.05 3.79
CA ASP A 29 -19.11 -7.94 4.74
C ASP A 29 -17.77 -7.64 5.42
N GLN A 30 -16.99 -8.68 5.71
CA GLN A 30 -15.64 -8.53 6.24
C GLN A 30 -14.69 -7.93 5.19
N LEU A 31 -14.82 -8.32 3.92
CA LEU A 31 -14.10 -7.70 2.81
C LEU A 31 -14.44 -6.22 2.69
N ARG A 32 -15.73 -5.86 2.72
CA ARG A 32 -16.18 -4.47 2.67
C ARG A 32 -15.57 -3.65 3.81
N SER A 33 -15.71 -4.14 5.04
CA SER A 33 -15.15 -3.48 6.24
C SER A 33 -13.64 -3.30 6.16
N PHE A 34 -12.92 -4.27 5.59
CA PHE A 34 -11.48 -4.19 5.38
C PHE A 34 -11.11 -3.09 4.36
N ILE A 35 -11.84 -3.03 3.26
CA ILE A 35 -11.64 -2.03 2.21
C ILE A 35 -12.00 -0.63 2.71
N GLU A 36 -13.08 -0.47 3.48
CA GLU A 36 -13.45 0.81 4.11
C GLU A 36 -12.32 1.34 5.00
N LYS A 37 -11.79 0.50 5.89
CA LYS A 37 -10.64 0.86 6.75
C LYS A 37 -9.42 1.28 5.94
N ARG A 38 -9.15 0.59 4.82
CA ARG A 38 -8.07 0.97 3.91
C ARG A 38 -8.33 2.34 3.28
N VAL A 39 -9.52 2.58 2.74
CA VAL A 39 -9.87 3.84 2.08
C VAL A 39 -9.78 5.02 3.05
N ILE A 40 -10.25 4.86 4.30
CA ILE A 40 -10.12 5.88 5.35
C ILE A 40 -8.64 6.21 5.57
N ARG A 41 -7.81 5.19 5.79
CA ARG A 41 -6.37 5.38 5.99
C ARG A 41 -5.69 6.04 4.80
N ASP A 42 -6.03 5.64 3.57
CA ASP A 42 -5.44 6.20 2.35
C ASP A 42 -5.89 7.67 2.14
N ARG A 43 -7.11 8.03 2.56
CA ARG A 43 -7.59 9.42 2.56
C ARG A 43 -6.84 10.27 3.58
N GLU A 44 -6.72 9.79 4.82
CA GLU A 44 -6.18 10.54 5.95
C GLU A 44 -4.66 10.61 6.01
N LYS A 45 -3.95 9.55 5.58
CA LYS A 45 -2.51 9.41 5.84
C LYS A 45 -1.64 9.34 4.60
N SER A 46 -2.18 8.93 3.45
CA SER A 46 -1.35 8.81 2.25
C SER A 46 -1.13 10.17 1.59
N PRO A 47 0.11 10.46 1.16
CA PRO A 47 0.40 11.67 0.39
C PRO A 47 -0.40 11.66 -0.91
N LYS A 48 -0.85 12.83 -1.35
CA LYS A 48 -1.55 13.06 -2.61
C LYS A 48 -0.55 13.50 -3.67
N VAL A 49 -0.98 13.46 -4.93
CA VAL A 49 -0.15 13.94 -6.04
C VAL A 49 0.10 15.43 -5.84
N GLY A 50 1.36 15.83 -5.82
CA GLY A 50 1.79 17.20 -5.55
C GLY A 50 2.21 17.46 -4.10
N ASP A 51 1.89 16.56 -3.16
CA ASP A 51 2.43 16.63 -1.80
C ASP A 51 3.90 16.20 -1.79
N ASP A 52 4.66 16.68 -0.80
CA ASP A 52 6.00 16.19 -0.53
C ASP A 52 5.99 14.69 -0.19
N ALA A 53 6.93 13.95 -0.79
CA ALA A 53 7.09 12.54 -0.47
C ALA A 53 7.51 12.38 1.00
N PRO A 54 6.86 11.47 1.77
CA PRO A 54 7.25 11.21 3.15
C PRO A 54 8.70 10.74 3.21
N ASP A 55 9.50 11.42 4.02
CA ASP A 55 10.90 11.06 4.18
C ASP A 55 11.02 9.79 5.03
N PHE A 56 11.94 8.92 4.66
CA PHE A 56 12.20 7.66 5.36
C PHE A 56 13.67 7.28 5.21
N GLU A 57 14.11 6.39 6.10
CA GLU A 57 15.43 5.80 6.07
C GLU A 57 15.32 4.28 5.98
N LEU A 58 16.06 3.66 5.06
CA LEU A 58 16.05 2.22 4.83
C LEU A 58 17.47 1.69 4.64
N GLU A 59 17.68 0.43 4.99
CA GLU A 59 18.93 -0.26 4.72
C GLU A 59 19.01 -0.65 3.24
N LYS A 60 20.14 -0.35 2.59
CA LYS A 60 20.42 -0.77 1.22
C LYS A 60 20.82 -2.25 1.20
N LEU A 61 20.25 -3.00 0.27
CA LEU A 61 20.67 -4.37 -0.01
C LEU A 61 21.79 -4.39 -1.07
N ASP A 62 22.61 -5.42 -1.05
CA ASP A 62 23.54 -5.71 -2.15
C ASP A 62 22.80 -6.30 -3.37
N ASP A 63 23.56 -6.56 -4.43
CA ASP A 63 23.08 -7.17 -5.68
C ASP A 63 22.58 -8.61 -5.51
N HIS A 64 22.91 -9.26 -4.39
CA HIS A 64 22.41 -10.56 -3.97
C HIS A 64 21.24 -10.47 -2.98
N GLY A 65 20.75 -9.27 -2.67
CA GLY A 65 19.64 -9.05 -1.74
C GLY A 65 20.02 -9.19 -0.26
N LYS A 66 21.31 -9.20 0.08
CA LYS A 66 21.76 -9.26 1.48
C LYS A 66 21.85 -7.87 2.10
N ARG A 67 21.65 -7.83 3.40
CA ARG A 67 21.81 -6.66 4.26
C ARG A 67 23.26 -6.17 4.24
N THR A 68 23.45 -4.86 4.06
CA THR A 68 24.79 -4.25 3.94
C THR A 68 25.18 -3.40 5.14
N GLY A 69 24.25 -3.13 6.05
CA GLY A 69 24.39 -2.16 7.15
C GLY A 69 24.43 -0.70 6.70
N LYS A 70 24.34 -0.43 5.39
CA LYS A 70 24.37 0.94 4.85
C LYS A 70 22.96 1.50 4.79
N MET A 71 22.71 2.56 5.54
CA MET A 71 21.44 3.27 5.52
C MET A 71 21.38 4.29 4.39
N MET A 72 20.19 4.49 3.83
CA MET A 72 19.89 5.52 2.85
C MET A 72 18.61 6.24 3.26
N ARG A 73 18.67 7.58 3.21
CA ARG A 73 17.52 8.44 3.44
C ARG A 73 16.95 8.92 2.10
N LEU A 74 15.62 8.95 1.96
CA LEU A 74 14.97 9.36 0.71
C LEU A 74 15.39 10.79 0.31
N SER A 75 15.34 11.72 1.25
CA SER A 75 15.69 13.13 1.04
C SER A 75 17.13 13.37 0.56
N SER A 76 18.04 12.41 0.73
CA SER A 76 19.41 12.51 0.18
C SER A 76 19.47 12.50 -1.34
N ASN A 77 18.38 12.15 -2.03
CA ASN A 77 18.28 12.12 -3.48
C ASN A 77 17.48 13.32 -4.05
N PHE A 78 17.31 14.39 -3.26
CA PHE A 78 16.60 15.58 -3.71
C PHE A 78 17.18 16.14 -5.02
N GLY A 79 16.31 16.54 -5.94
CA GLY A 79 16.68 17.01 -7.29
C GLY A 79 16.87 15.89 -8.32
N THR A 80 16.81 14.62 -7.92
CA THR A 80 16.84 13.47 -8.83
C THR A 80 15.47 12.77 -8.85
N PRO A 81 14.92 12.43 -10.03
CA PRO A 81 13.69 11.62 -10.11
C PRO A 81 13.88 10.23 -9.51
N ILE A 82 12.96 9.78 -8.65
CA ILE A 82 13.00 8.47 -7.99
C ILE A 82 11.66 7.76 -8.18
N GLY A 83 11.71 6.47 -8.49
CA GLY A 83 10.56 5.57 -8.42
C GLY A 83 10.63 4.68 -7.18
N LEU A 84 9.53 4.61 -6.42
CA LEU A 84 9.39 3.66 -5.30
C LEU A 84 8.52 2.49 -5.73
N ILE A 85 9.09 1.28 -5.67
CA ILE A 85 8.39 0.04 -6.01
C ILE A 85 8.37 -0.84 -4.77
N PHE A 86 7.16 -1.18 -4.32
CA PHE A 86 6.97 -2.08 -3.19
C PHE A 86 6.64 -3.48 -3.71
N GLY A 87 7.44 -4.46 -3.32
CA GLY A 87 7.21 -5.87 -3.59
C GLY A 87 7.00 -6.66 -2.30
N SER A 88 6.38 -7.83 -2.38
CA SER A 88 6.38 -8.79 -1.29
C SER A 88 7.75 -9.46 -1.21
N TYR A 89 8.37 -9.40 -0.04
CA TYR A 89 9.48 -10.28 0.33
C TYR A 89 8.92 -11.29 1.32
N THR A 90 8.85 -12.55 0.92
CA THR A 90 8.39 -13.68 1.75
C THR A 90 9.55 -14.57 2.08
#